data_AF-A0A443S2K9-F1
#
_entry.id   AF-A0A443S2K9-F1
#
_cell.length_a   1.000
_cell.length_b   1.000
_cell.length_c   1.000
_cell.angle_alpha   90.00
_cell.angle_beta   90.00
_cell.angle_gamma   90.00
#
_symmetry.space_group_name_H-M   'P 1'
#
loop_
_entity.id
_entity.type
_entity.pdbx_description
1 polymer ?
#
loop_
_entity_poly.entity_id
_entity_poly.type
_entity_poly.pdbx_seq_one_letter_code
_entity_poly.pdbx_strand_id
1 'polypeptide(L)'
;CEMALLENEVNVIRKTWEPIKSSRESWTRLFSILFQKVPEAQKRFKAFESVPLSELATNKRFKAHSANVITLFSGIVEFLDDTETMIEMIENMATRHYKRSIPLATFNVLGEAVLEFLNEVNGENFDDEAIAAWTKLYSTLVSVVKAEFEKLDSAKN
;
A
#
# COMPACT_ATOMS: atom_id res chain seq x y z
N CYS A 1 2.46 -4.96 -20.75
CA CYS A 1 2.10 -5.91 -19.67
C CYS A 1 0.68 -5.56 -19.25
N GLU A 2 -0.31 -6.10 -19.94
CA GLU A 2 -1.70 -5.70 -19.78
C GLU A 2 -2.37 -6.67 -18.81
N MET A 3 -2.20 -6.42 -17.50
CA MET A 3 -2.93 -7.16 -16.48
C MET A 3 -4.16 -6.33 -16.10
N ALA A 4 -5.17 -6.36 -16.96
CA ALA A 4 -6.46 -5.76 -16.67
C ALA A 4 -7.16 -6.57 -15.57
N LEU A 5 -7.68 -5.87 -14.56
CA LEU A 5 -8.66 -6.45 -13.64
C LEU A 5 -9.96 -6.68 -14.40
N LEU A 6 -10.66 -7.77 -14.09
CA LEU A 6 -12.00 -8.03 -14.56
C LEU A 6 -12.99 -7.12 -13.82
N GLU A 7 -14.14 -6.83 -14.43
CA GLU A 7 -15.15 -5.94 -13.84
C GLU A 7 -15.61 -6.41 -12.44
N ASN A 8 -15.76 -7.73 -12.23
CA ASN A 8 -16.09 -8.27 -10.91
C ASN A 8 -14.96 -8.04 -9.90
N GLU A 9 -13.69 -8.22 -10.29
CA GLU A 9 -12.53 -7.96 -9.43
C GLU A 9 -12.49 -6.47 -9.03
N VAL A 10 -12.72 -5.56 -9.96
CA VAL A 10 -12.81 -4.10 -9.70
C VAL A 10 -13.92 -3.79 -8.70
N ASN A 11 -15.10 -4.37 -8.88
CA ASN A 11 -16.25 -4.17 -7.99
C ASN A 11 -15.97 -4.71 -6.58
N VAL A 12 -15.35 -5.88 -6.47
CA VAL A 12 -14.96 -6.47 -5.18
C VAL A 12 -13.93 -5.61 -4.46
N ILE A 13 -12.91 -5.12 -5.18
CA ILE A 13 -11.89 -4.20 -4.61
C ILE A 13 -12.55 -2.93 -4.10
N ARG A 14 -13.42 -2.28 -4.90
CA ARG A 14 -14.13 -1.06 -4.48
C ARG A 14 -15.01 -1.31 -3.25
N LYS A 15 -15.77 -2.40 -3.25
CA LYS A 15 -16.65 -2.79 -2.13
C LYS A 15 -15.86 -3.00 -0.83
N THR A 16 -14.74 -3.73 -0.91
CA THR A 16 -13.91 -4.06 0.28
C THR A 16 -12.98 -2.93 0.70
N TRP A 17 -12.79 -1.91 -0.16
CA TRP A 17 -12.10 -0.66 0.21
C TRP A 17 -13.00 0.34 0.93
N GLU A 18 -14.32 0.33 0.69
CA GLU A 18 -15.25 1.32 1.24
C GLU A 18 -15.17 1.45 2.78
N PRO A 19 -15.20 0.35 3.56
CA PRO A 19 -15.12 0.44 5.02
C PRO A 19 -13.81 1.06 5.53
N ILE A 20 -12.71 0.88 4.79
CA ILE A 20 -11.40 1.45 5.10
C ILE A 20 -11.46 2.97 5.04
N LYS A 21 -12.07 3.53 3.98
CA LYS A 21 -12.21 4.98 3.80
C LYS A 21 -13.05 5.62 4.93
N SER A 22 -14.09 4.92 5.38
CA SER A 22 -14.99 5.40 6.44
C SER A 22 -14.38 5.30 7.84
N SER A 23 -13.39 4.40 8.05
CA SER A 23 -12.80 4.17 9.37
C SER A 23 -11.39 4.78 9.49
N ARG A 24 -11.32 6.11 9.69
CA ARG A 24 -10.03 6.83 9.85
C ARG A 24 -9.19 6.33 11.01
N GLU A 25 -9.83 5.79 12.05
CA GLU A 25 -9.15 5.24 13.22
C GLU A 25 -8.31 4.00 12.86
N SER A 26 -8.77 3.23 11.86
CA SER A 26 -8.09 2.03 11.38
C SER A 26 -6.85 2.32 10.52
N TRP A 27 -6.65 3.55 10.01
CA TRP A 27 -5.61 3.83 9.01
C TRP A 27 -4.19 3.58 9.52
N THR A 28 -3.98 3.75 10.82
CA THR A 28 -2.69 3.46 11.47
C THR A 28 -2.39 1.97 11.60
N ARG A 29 -3.43 1.12 11.47
CA ARG A 29 -3.33 -0.33 11.64
C ARG A 29 -2.47 -0.97 10.56
N LEU A 30 -2.62 -0.56 9.30
CA LEU A 30 -1.82 -1.06 8.18
C LEU A 30 -0.30 -0.99 8.46
N PHE A 31 0.19 0.18 8.87
CA PHE A 31 1.61 0.33 9.19
C PHE A 31 2.01 -0.31 10.51
N SER A 32 1.07 -0.43 11.46
CA SER A 32 1.33 -1.17 12.69
C SER A 32 1.61 -2.65 12.38
N ILE A 33 0.85 -3.26 11.47
CA ILE A 33 1.09 -4.62 10.96
C ILE A 33 2.44 -4.68 10.25
N LEU A 34 2.73 -3.74 9.34
CA LEU A 34 4.01 -3.69 8.62
C LEU A 34 5.20 -3.60 9.58
N PHE A 35 5.17 -2.72 10.58
CA PHE A 35 6.30 -2.54 11.50
C PHE A 35 6.44 -3.68 12.50
N GLN A 36 5.39 -4.42 12.80
CA GLN A 36 5.49 -5.69 13.53
C GLN A 36 6.26 -6.75 12.72
N LYS A 37 5.99 -6.83 11.40
CA LYS A 37 6.69 -7.77 10.50
C LYS A 37 8.12 -7.31 10.15
N VAL A 38 8.31 -6.00 9.98
CA VAL A 38 9.58 -5.38 9.57
C VAL A 38 9.90 -4.17 10.48
N PRO A 39 10.42 -4.39 11.70
CA PRO A 39 10.76 -3.31 12.63
C PRO A 39 11.78 -2.31 12.05
N GLU A 40 12.68 -2.78 11.18
CA GLU A 40 13.66 -1.93 10.47
C GLU A 40 13.00 -0.87 9.57
N ALA A 41 11.76 -1.09 9.10
CA ALA A 41 11.05 -0.11 8.31
C ALA A 41 10.71 1.14 9.15
N GLN A 42 10.36 0.96 10.43
CA GLN A 42 10.07 2.08 11.33
C GLN A 42 11.31 2.97 11.54
N LYS A 43 12.51 2.37 11.62
CA LYS A 43 13.78 3.10 11.83
C LYS A 43 14.12 4.09 10.72
N ARG A 44 13.45 4.00 9.56
CA ARG A 44 13.61 4.95 8.46
C ARG A 44 12.84 6.26 8.70
N PHE A 45 11.91 6.28 9.66
CA PHE A 45 11.10 7.44 10.01
C PHE A 45 11.66 8.16 11.22
N LYS A 46 12.62 9.06 11.01
CA LYS A 46 13.30 9.83 12.08
C LYS A 46 12.36 10.52 13.08
N ALA A 47 11.16 10.88 12.66
CA ALA A 47 10.18 11.53 13.53
C ALA A 47 9.53 10.60 14.58
N PHE A 48 9.63 9.29 14.42
CA PHE A 48 9.04 8.30 15.33
C PHE A 48 9.81 6.97 15.37
N GLU A 49 11.10 6.97 15.01
CA GLU A 49 11.91 5.75 14.92
C GLU A 49 12.06 5.02 16.26
N SER A 50 12.05 5.75 17.37
CA SER A 50 12.19 5.21 18.73
C SER A 50 10.87 5.12 19.50
N VAL A 51 9.73 5.42 18.85
CA VAL A 51 8.42 5.36 19.51
C VAL A 51 7.97 3.90 19.60
N PRO A 52 7.58 3.40 20.78
CA PRO A 52 7.07 2.03 20.91
C PRO A 52 5.85 1.78 20.00
N LEU A 53 5.74 0.58 19.43
CA LEU A 53 4.62 0.21 18.54
C LEU A 53 3.25 0.45 19.19
N SER A 54 3.13 0.21 20.50
CA SER A 54 1.91 0.44 21.28
C SER A 54 1.51 1.92 21.37
N GLU A 55 2.44 2.85 21.18
CA GLU A 55 2.22 4.28 21.30
C GLU A 55 2.13 4.98 19.93
N LEU A 56 2.61 4.33 18.86
CA LEU A 56 2.66 4.90 17.51
C LEU A 56 1.32 5.40 17.02
N ALA A 57 0.23 4.68 17.29
CA ALA A 57 -1.12 5.05 16.87
C ALA A 57 -1.53 6.44 17.37
N THR A 58 -0.92 6.97 18.44
CA THR A 58 -1.18 8.32 18.94
C THR A 58 -0.25 9.39 18.36
N ASN A 59 0.86 8.99 17.72
CA ASN A 59 1.86 9.90 17.17
C ASN A 59 1.35 10.65 15.92
N LYS A 60 1.33 11.98 15.97
CA LYS A 60 0.80 12.83 14.88
C LYS A 60 1.50 12.64 13.53
N ARG A 61 2.81 12.38 13.53
CA ARG A 61 3.60 12.18 12.30
C ARG A 61 3.30 10.81 11.68
N PHE A 62 3.13 9.80 12.51
CA PHE A 62 2.71 8.47 12.08
C PHE A 62 1.29 8.48 11.50
N LYS A 63 0.34 9.14 12.17
CA LYS A 63 -1.03 9.34 11.64
C LYS A 63 -1.03 10.02 10.27
N ALA A 64 -0.25 11.09 10.11
CA ALA A 64 -0.14 11.79 8.84
C ALA A 64 0.43 10.91 7.72
N HIS A 65 1.47 10.11 8.01
CA HIS A 65 2.01 9.18 7.03
C HIS A 65 1.02 8.08 6.65
N SER A 66 0.34 7.52 7.65
CA SER A 66 -0.70 6.50 7.45
C SER A 66 -1.82 7.03 6.55
N ALA A 67 -2.28 8.27 6.80
CA ALA A 67 -3.28 8.93 5.97
C ALA A 67 -2.82 9.08 4.50
N ASN A 68 -1.58 9.52 4.26
CA ASN A 68 -1.05 9.67 2.90
C ASN A 68 -1.06 8.35 2.12
N VAL A 69 -0.82 7.24 2.80
CA VAL A 69 -0.79 5.92 2.16
C VAL A 69 -2.21 5.43 1.87
N ILE A 70 -3.15 5.61 2.78
CA ILE A 70 -4.57 5.32 2.51
C ILE A 70 -5.10 6.21 1.37
N THR A 71 -4.68 7.47 1.28
CA THR A 71 -5.01 8.34 0.15
C THR A 71 -4.45 7.80 -1.17
N LEU A 72 -3.20 7.32 -1.19
CA LEU A 72 -2.63 6.70 -2.37
C LEU A 72 -3.42 5.46 -2.81
N PHE A 73 -3.71 4.54 -1.89
CA PHE A 73 -4.53 3.36 -2.19
C PHE A 73 -5.94 3.74 -2.65
N SER A 74 -6.54 4.78 -2.05
CA SER A 74 -7.85 5.27 -2.49
C SER A 74 -7.80 5.78 -3.93
N GLY A 75 -6.75 6.51 -4.30
CA GLY A 75 -6.54 6.92 -5.69
C GLY A 75 -6.34 5.73 -6.63
N ILE A 76 -5.55 4.73 -6.24
CA ILE A 76 -5.38 3.50 -7.03
C ILE A 76 -6.74 2.80 -7.25
N VAL A 77 -7.56 2.68 -6.21
CA VAL A 77 -8.90 2.07 -6.28
C VAL A 77 -9.88 2.90 -7.12
N GLU A 78 -9.75 4.22 -7.09
CA GLU A 78 -10.55 5.15 -7.91
C GLU A 78 -10.24 4.97 -9.40
N PHE A 79 -8.96 4.92 -9.75
CA PHE A 79 -8.47 4.85 -11.14
C PHE A 79 -8.29 3.42 -11.69
N LEU A 80 -8.96 2.40 -11.12
CA LEU A 80 -8.86 1.03 -11.66
C LEU A 80 -9.32 0.90 -13.12
N ASP A 81 -10.24 1.78 -13.56
CA ASP A 81 -10.72 1.83 -14.94
C ASP A 81 -9.86 2.75 -15.84
N ASP A 82 -8.95 3.54 -15.26
CA ASP A 82 -8.00 4.43 -15.95
C ASP A 82 -6.57 4.02 -15.57
N THR A 83 -6.13 2.93 -16.19
CA THR A 83 -4.85 2.29 -15.84
C THR A 83 -3.64 3.18 -16.10
N GLU A 84 -3.69 4.09 -17.08
CA GLU A 84 -2.58 5.02 -17.36
C GLU A 84 -2.38 5.99 -16.20
N THR A 85 -3.46 6.62 -15.73
CA THR A 85 -3.41 7.51 -14.56
C THR A 85 -2.98 6.76 -13.31
N MET A 86 -3.49 5.55 -13.10
CA MET A 86 -3.09 4.70 -11.97
C MET A 86 -1.58 4.39 -12.00
N ILE A 87 -1.03 4.01 -13.17
CA ILE A 87 0.39 3.68 -13.33
C ILE A 87 1.25 4.92 -13.03
N GLU A 88 0.95 6.07 -13.62
CA GLU A 88 1.67 7.33 -13.39
C GLU A 88 1.70 7.72 -11.89
N MET A 89 0.59 7.50 -11.17
CA MET A 89 0.55 7.73 -9.72
C MET A 89 1.49 6.80 -8.95
N ILE A 90 1.56 5.52 -9.34
CA ILE A 90 2.42 4.52 -8.71
C ILE A 90 3.90 4.81 -9.03
N GLU A 91 4.24 5.16 -10.27
CA GLU A 91 5.60 5.55 -10.68
C GLU A 91 6.11 6.76 -9.91
N ASN A 92 5.27 7.80 -9.79
CA ASN A 92 5.59 8.98 -8.99
C ASN A 92 5.84 8.63 -7.51
N MET A 93 5.06 7.70 -6.96
CA MET A 93 5.31 7.17 -5.62
C MET A 93 6.61 6.37 -5.55
N ALA A 94 6.87 5.50 -6.51
CA ALA A 94 8.06 4.67 -6.59
C ALA A 94 9.32 5.54 -6.65
N THR A 95 9.39 6.53 -7.53
CA THR A 95 10.50 7.50 -7.63
C THR A 95 10.81 8.14 -6.27
N ARG A 96 9.78 8.54 -5.51
CA ARG A 96 9.95 9.13 -4.17
C ARG A 96 10.53 8.14 -3.15
N HIS A 97 10.17 6.86 -3.24
CA HIS A 97 10.68 5.82 -2.33
C HIS A 97 12.07 5.34 -2.74
N TYR A 98 12.37 5.28 -4.03
CA TYR A 98 13.69 5.02 -4.57
C TYR A 98 14.71 6.04 -4.07
N LYS A 99 14.38 7.34 -4.13
CA LYS A 99 15.22 8.44 -3.58
C LYS A 99 15.50 8.29 -2.08
N ARG A 100 14.63 7.60 -1.34
CA ARG A 100 14.80 7.29 0.10
C ARG A 100 15.46 5.94 0.35
N SER A 101 15.95 5.27 -0.70
CA SER A 101 16.60 3.96 -0.64
C SER A 101 15.74 2.92 0.09
N ILE A 102 14.43 2.95 -0.16
CA ILE A 102 13.49 1.94 0.35
C ILE A 102 13.65 0.68 -0.52
N PRO A 103 13.98 -0.49 0.07
CA PRO A 103 14.14 -1.72 -0.70
C PRO A 103 12.81 -2.16 -1.32
N LEU A 104 12.87 -2.75 -2.51
CA LEU A 104 11.70 -3.39 -3.15
C LEU A 104 11.05 -4.44 -2.24
N ALA A 105 11.86 -5.18 -1.47
CA ALA A 105 11.37 -6.17 -0.50
C ALA A 105 10.41 -5.59 0.55
N THR A 106 10.55 -4.30 0.91
CA THR A 106 9.61 -3.64 1.83
C THR A 106 8.21 -3.51 1.23
N PHE A 107 8.09 -3.35 -0.09
CA PHE A 107 6.79 -3.35 -0.77
C PHE A 107 6.17 -4.75 -0.77
N ASN A 108 6.95 -5.81 -0.97
CA ASN A 108 6.40 -7.18 -0.89
C ASN A 108 5.76 -7.47 0.46
N VAL A 109 6.44 -7.13 1.57
CA VAL A 109 5.90 -7.32 2.93
C VAL A 109 4.72 -6.38 3.21
N LEU A 110 4.72 -5.18 2.62
CA LEU A 110 3.55 -4.29 2.70
C LEU A 110 2.33 -4.91 2.02
N GLY A 111 2.50 -5.72 0.97
CA GLY A 111 1.40 -6.45 0.33
C GLY A 111 0.69 -7.41 1.27
N GLU A 112 1.47 -8.20 1.99
CA GLU A 112 0.93 -9.08 3.05
C GLU A 112 0.21 -8.28 4.13
N ALA A 113 0.79 -7.16 4.56
CA ALA A 113 0.17 -6.28 5.55
C ALA A 113 -1.13 -5.64 5.05
N VAL A 114 -1.25 -5.33 3.74
CA VAL A 114 -2.48 -4.83 3.12
C VAL A 114 -3.57 -5.89 3.17
N LEU A 115 -3.28 -7.13 2.77
CA LEU A 115 -4.25 -8.22 2.81
C LEU A 115 -4.73 -8.51 4.24
N GLU A 116 -3.80 -8.57 5.20
CA GLU A 116 -4.12 -8.76 6.62
C GLU A 116 -5.00 -7.62 7.15
N PHE A 117 -4.66 -6.37 6.82
CA PHE A 117 -5.44 -5.20 7.21
C PHE A 117 -6.85 -5.20 6.61
N LEU A 118 -6.99 -5.52 5.32
CA LEU A 118 -8.29 -5.60 4.66
C LEU A 118 -9.16 -6.69 5.28
N ASN A 119 -8.57 -7.84 5.59
CA ASN A 119 -9.26 -8.93 6.29
C ASN A 119 -9.73 -8.50 7.69
N GLU A 120 -8.89 -7.83 8.47
CA GLU A 120 -9.26 -7.33 9.81
C GLU A 120 -10.46 -6.38 9.77
N VAL A 121 -10.54 -5.50 8.77
CA VAL A 121 -11.63 -4.51 8.70
C VAL A 121 -12.91 -5.08 8.08
N ASN A 122 -12.80 -5.95 7.08
CA ASN A 122 -13.96 -6.49 6.37
C ASN A 122 -14.52 -7.78 7.01
N GLY A 123 -13.72 -8.49 7.80
CA GLY A 123 -14.11 -9.75 8.45
C GLY A 123 -14.55 -10.81 7.43
N GLU A 124 -15.71 -11.42 7.67
CA GLU A 124 -16.28 -12.47 6.79
C GLU A 124 -16.55 -12.00 5.35
N ASN A 125 -16.57 -10.69 5.09
CA ASN A 125 -16.73 -10.14 3.74
C ASN A 125 -15.43 -10.11 2.92
N PHE A 126 -14.30 -10.52 3.49
CA PHE A 126 -13.01 -10.64 2.80
C PHE A 126 -12.75 -12.10 2.40
N ASP A 127 -13.53 -12.56 1.44
CA ASP A 127 -13.49 -13.94 0.95
C ASP A 127 -12.34 -14.19 -0.06
N ASP A 128 -12.27 -15.42 -0.59
CA ASP A 128 -11.24 -15.84 -1.54
C ASP A 128 -11.24 -14.99 -2.83
N GLU A 129 -12.41 -14.49 -3.26
CA GLU A 129 -12.51 -13.60 -4.42
C GLU A 129 -11.86 -12.25 -4.11
N ALA A 130 -12.14 -11.68 -2.93
CA ALA A 130 -11.50 -10.44 -2.48
C ALA A 130 -9.98 -10.62 -2.33
N ILE A 131 -9.52 -11.71 -1.72
CA ILE A 131 -8.09 -12.00 -1.56
C ILE A 131 -7.41 -12.10 -2.94
N ALA A 132 -8.00 -12.81 -3.89
CA ALA A 132 -7.44 -12.96 -5.23
C ALA A 132 -7.37 -11.62 -5.98
N ALA A 133 -8.46 -10.84 -5.96
CA ALA A 133 -8.53 -9.53 -6.62
C ALA A 133 -7.50 -8.55 -6.06
N TRP A 134 -7.40 -8.44 -4.73
CA TRP A 134 -6.40 -7.59 -4.08
C TRP A 134 -4.98 -8.06 -4.31
N THR A 135 -4.73 -9.36 -4.30
CA THR A 135 -3.41 -9.93 -4.61
C THR A 135 -2.98 -9.57 -6.04
N LYS A 136 -3.91 -9.65 -7.00
CA LYS A 136 -3.67 -9.26 -8.39
C LYS A 136 -3.36 -7.77 -8.51
N LEU A 137 -4.18 -6.90 -7.91
CA LEU A 137 -3.93 -5.44 -7.89
C LEU A 137 -2.58 -5.10 -7.26
N TYR A 138 -2.26 -5.69 -6.10
CA TYR A 138 -1.02 -5.42 -5.40
C TYR A 138 0.21 -5.92 -6.19
N SER A 139 0.09 -7.07 -6.86
CA SER A 139 1.14 -7.58 -7.74
C SER A 139 1.44 -6.63 -8.90
N THR A 140 0.40 -5.99 -9.47
CA THR A 140 0.56 -4.93 -10.47
C THR A 140 1.31 -3.73 -9.88
N LEU A 141 0.93 -3.26 -8.68
CA LEU A 141 1.64 -2.18 -8.00
C LEU A 141 3.13 -2.49 -7.82
N VAL A 142 3.47 -3.66 -7.28
CA VAL A 142 4.86 -4.08 -7.06
C VAL A 142 5.62 -4.15 -8.39
N SER A 143 4.98 -4.64 -9.45
CA SER A 143 5.60 -4.73 -10.77
C SER A 143 5.93 -3.35 -11.35
N VAL A 144 5.04 -2.37 -11.20
CA VAL A 144 5.28 -0.97 -11.62
C VAL A 144 6.41 -0.35 -10.78
N VAL A 145 6.40 -0.54 -9.45
CA VAL A 145 7.48 -0.05 -8.56
C VAL A 145 8.83 -0.63 -8.97
N LYS A 146 8.88 -1.94 -9.26
CA LYS A 146 10.10 -2.62 -9.71
C LYS A 146 10.61 -2.04 -11.02
N ALA A 147 9.74 -1.90 -12.03
CA ALA A 147 10.12 -1.36 -13.33
C ALA A 147 10.67 0.08 -13.23
N GLU A 148 10.03 0.92 -12.40
CA GLU A 148 10.50 2.29 -12.18
C GLU A 148 11.85 2.33 -11.45
N PHE A 149 12.09 1.43 -10.49
CA PHE A 149 13.40 1.32 -9.83
C PHE A 149 14.49 0.92 -10.82
N GLU A 150 14.25 -0.09 -11.65
CA GLU A 150 15.20 -0.57 -12.68
C GLU A 150 15.54 0.52 -13.70
N LYS A 151 14.54 1.31 -14.11
CA LYS A 151 14.72 2.48 -14.99
C LYS A 151 15.60 3.55 -14.35
N LEU A 152 15.39 3.86 -13.07
CA LEU A 152 16.18 4.85 -12.32
C LEU A 152 17.61 4.37 -12.06
N ASP A 153 17.81 3.08 -11.83
CA ASP A 153 19.14 2.48 -11.72
C ASP A 153 19.89 2.58 -13.06
N SER A 154 19.21 2.29 -14.17
CA SER A 154 19.79 2.36 -15.51
C SER A 154 20.17 3.79 -15.93
N ALA A 155 19.41 4.79 -15.50
CA ALA A 155 19.67 6.21 -15.82
C ALA A 155 20.83 6.84 -15.01
N LYS A 156 21.32 6.15 -13.97
CA LYS A 156 22.49 6.58 -13.17
C LYS A 156 23.82 6.09 -13.74
N ASN A 157 23.78 5.07 -14.59
CA ASN A 157 24.94 4.49 -15.27
C ASN A 157 25.21 5.22 -16.59
#